data_AF-A0AAU9VUU1-F1
#
_entry.id   AF-A0AAU9VUU1-F1
#
_cell.length_a   1.000
_cell.length_b   1.000
_cell.length_c   1.000
_cell.angle_alpha   90.00
_cell.angle_beta   90.00
_cell.angle_gamma   90.00
#
_symmetry.space_group_name_H-M   'P 1'
#
loop_
_entity.id
_entity.type
_entity.pdbx_description
1 polymer ?
#
loop_
_entity_poly.entity_id
_entity_poly.type
_entity_poly.pdbx_seq_one_letter_code
_entity_poly.pdbx_strand_id
1 'polypeptide(L)'
;ENIGVGNPDLFEGDMTLTAEQRAAAMAGQDVDAPASRGAIRRGLWPGGVLVYEIDSSFRRSSSAMNAIRSGMKMWSDNTCITFRER
;
A
#
# COMPACT_ATOMS: atom_id res chain seq x y z
N GLU A 1 1.44 7.83 -16.76
CA GLU A 1 1.51 7.69 -15.28
C GLU A 1 2.75 6.91 -14.86
N ASN A 2 3.04 5.74 -15.44
CA ASN A 2 4.30 5.00 -15.19
C ASN A 2 5.21 4.93 -16.43
N ILE A 3 5.42 6.09 -17.09
CA ILE A 3 6.19 6.14 -18.34
C ILE A 3 7.67 5.87 -18.04
N GLY A 4 8.18 4.73 -18.52
CA GLY A 4 9.61 4.36 -18.42
C GLY A 4 9.95 3.41 -17.27
N VAL A 5 9.01 3.05 -16.40
CA VAL A 5 9.20 2.04 -15.34
C VAL A 5 8.71 0.70 -15.85
N GLY A 6 9.53 0.04 -16.66
CA GLY A 6 9.23 -1.28 -17.23
C GLY A 6 9.56 -2.43 -16.28
N ASN A 7 9.10 -2.38 -15.02
CA ASN A 7 9.23 -3.55 -14.14
C ASN A 7 8.03 -4.49 -14.38
N PRO A 8 8.22 -5.64 -15.04
CA PRO A 8 7.12 -6.56 -15.35
C PRO A 8 6.49 -7.18 -14.09
N ASP A 9 7.20 -7.19 -12.97
CA ASP A 9 6.73 -7.76 -11.71
C ASP A 9 5.65 -6.89 -11.06
N LEU A 10 5.61 -5.59 -11.38
CA LEU A 10 4.61 -4.66 -10.88
C LEU A 10 3.34 -4.72 -11.73
N PHE A 11 2.20 -4.71 -11.07
CA PHE A 11 0.89 -4.52 -11.69
C PHE A 11 0.63 -3.02 -11.79
N GLU A 12 0.19 -2.56 -12.97
CA GLU A 12 -0.01 -1.15 -13.32
C GLU A 12 1.21 -0.21 -13.16
N GLY A 13 2.34 -0.73 -12.65
CA GLY A 13 3.62 -0.03 -12.51
C GLY A 13 4.01 0.29 -11.05
N ASP A 14 3.12 0.07 -10.08
CA ASP A 14 3.31 0.49 -8.68
C ASP A 14 2.78 -0.49 -7.62
N MET A 15 2.11 -1.59 -8.02
CA MET A 15 1.60 -2.60 -7.08
C MET A 15 2.33 -3.93 -7.21
N THR A 16 2.76 -4.50 -6.09
CA THR A 16 3.16 -5.92 -6.04
C THR A 16 1.93 -6.76 -5.70
N LEU A 17 1.56 -7.69 -6.59
CA LEU A 17 0.43 -8.60 -6.41
C LEU A 17 0.91 -10.05 -6.31
N THR A 18 0.19 -10.86 -5.53
CA THR A 18 0.28 -12.33 -5.67
C THR A 18 -0.20 -12.75 -7.07
N ALA A 19 0.19 -13.96 -7.51
CA ALA A 19 -0.22 -14.48 -8.81
C ALA A 19 -1.75 -14.54 -8.94
N GLU A 20 -2.43 -14.92 -7.86
CA GLU A 20 -3.89 -15.02 -7.79
C GLU A 20 -4.55 -13.64 -7.88
N GLN A 21 -4.04 -12.63 -7.16
CA GLN A 21 -4.55 -11.26 -7.25
C GLN A 21 -4.35 -10.66 -8.64
N ARG A 22 -3.19 -10.90 -9.27
CA ARG A 22 -2.93 -10.45 -10.65
C ARG A 22 -3.88 -11.11 -11.64
N ALA A 23 -4.14 -12.41 -11.51
CA ALA A 23 -5.10 -13.11 -12.35
C ALA A 23 -6.52 -12.57 -12.16
N ALA A 24 -6.96 -12.33 -10.91
CA ALA A 24 -8.26 -11.75 -10.60
C ALA A 24 -8.42 -10.33 -11.15
N ALA A 25 -7.37 -9.51 -11.06
CA ALA A 25 -7.35 -8.15 -11.61
C ALA A 25 -7.46 -8.16 -13.15
N MET A 26 -6.68 -9.01 -13.85
CA MET A 26 -6.76 -9.13 -15.31
C MET A 26 -8.10 -9.69 -15.81
N ALA A 27 -8.73 -10.57 -15.02
CA ALA A 27 -10.04 -11.13 -15.33
C ALA A 27 -11.20 -10.18 -14.99
N GLY A 28 -10.94 -9.00 -14.42
CA GLY A 28 -11.97 -8.04 -14.04
C GLY A 28 -12.90 -8.53 -12.93
N GLN A 29 -12.43 -9.42 -12.06
CA GLN A 29 -13.26 -10.03 -11.02
C GLN A 29 -13.69 -9.02 -9.96
N ASP A 30 -14.91 -9.22 -9.43
CA ASP A 30 -15.53 -8.36 -8.44
C ASP A 30 -14.83 -8.46 -7.07
N VAL A 31 -14.98 -7.43 -6.24
CA VAL A 31 -14.40 -7.35 -4.90
C VAL A 31 -14.93 -8.43 -3.95
N ASP A 32 -16.11 -9.00 -4.28
CA ASP A 32 -16.81 -10.04 -3.54
C ASP A 32 -16.50 -11.46 -4.04
N ALA A 33 -15.72 -11.59 -5.11
CA ALA A 33 -15.32 -12.91 -5.63
C ALA A 33 -14.33 -13.60 -4.67
N PRO A 34 -14.29 -14.97 -4.66
CA PRO A 34 -13.34 -15.72 -3.84
C PRO A 34 -11.88 -15.33 -4.08
N ALA A 35 -11.55 -15.01 -5.34
CA ALA A 35 -10.35 -14.31 -5.74
C ALA A 35 -10.75 -12.90 -6.17
N SER A 36 -10.33 -11.89 -5.41
CA SER A 36 -10.79 -10.51 -5.54
C SER A 36 -9.62 -9.59 -5.85
N ARG A 37 -9.90 -8.54 -6.62
CA ARG A 37 -8.94 -7.46 -6.93
C ARG A 37 -8.62 -6.54 -5.73
N GLY A 38 -9.32 -6.66 -4.60
CA GLY A 38 -9.25 -5.69 -3.51
C GLY A 38 -9.19 -6.29 -2.10
N ALA A 39 -8.60 -5.53 -1.18
CA ALA A 39 -8.48 -5.88 0.24
C ALA A 39 -9.67 -5.37 1.10
N ILE A 40 -10.81 -5.04 0.48
CA ILE A 40 -11.91 -4.30 1.15
C ILE A 40 -12.49 -5.07 2.35
N ARG A 41 -12.59 -6.40 2.24
CA ARG A 41 -13.11 -7.27 3.32
C ARG A 41 -12.04 -8.09 4.02
N ARG A 42 -10.82 -8.16 3.46
CA ARG A 42 -9.73 -9.06 3.89
C ARG A 42 -8.39 -8.37 3.69
N GLY A 43 -7.43 -8.57 4.58
CA GLY A 43 -6.12 -7.92 4.49
C GLY A 43 -6.10 -6.48 5.03
N LEU A 44 -7.08 -6.12 5.86
CA LEU A 44 -7.09 -4.86 6.60
C LEU A 44 -6.13 -4.93 7.79
N TRP A 45 -5.56 -3.79 8.16
CA TRP A 45 -4.77 -3.66 9.39
C TRP A 45 -5.66 -3.83 10.63
N PRO A 46 -5.35 -4.75 11.56
CA PRO A 46 -6.15 -4.96 12.76
C PRO A 46 -6.32 -3.67 13.57
N GLY A 47 -7.57 -3.32 13.89
CA GLY A 47 -7.89 -2.10 14.63
C GLY A 47 -7.52 -0.79 13.93
N GLY A 48 -7.20 -0.83 12.62
CA GLY A 48 -6.72 0.34 11.89
C GLY A 48 -5.30 0.77 12.25
N VAL A 49 -4.49 -0.10 12.85
CA VAL A 49 -3.12 0.23 13.28
C VAL A 49 -2.08 -0.32 12.30
N LEU A 50 -1.42 0.56 11.56
CA LEU A 50 -0.25 0.20 10.75
C LEU A 50 1.01 0.18 11.63
N VAL A 51 1.59 -1.01 11.82
CA VAL A 51 2.90 -1.15 12.47
C VAL A 51 4.01 -1.03 11.44
N TYR A 52 4.94 -0.09 11.62
CA TYR A 52 5.93 0.23 10.60
C TYR A 52 7.35 0.37 11.16
N GLU A 53 8.33 0.27 10.27
CA GLU A 53 9.71 0.70 10.48
C GLU A 53 10.13 1.55 9.29
N ILE A 54 10.88 2.63 9.53
CA ILE A 54 11.50 3.40 8.45
C ILE A 54 12.94 2.93 8.30
N ASP A 55 13.24 2.37 7.12
CA ASP A 55 14.56 1.87 6.79
C ASP A 55 15.64 2.95 6.96
N SER A 56 16.79 2.53 7.46
CA SER A 56 17.91 3.41 7.78
C SER A 56 18.40 4.26 6.60
N SER A 57 18.21 3.78 5.36
CA SER A 57 18.53 4.50 4.13
C SER A 57 17.78 5.83 3.98
N PHE A 58 16.58 5.93 4.56
CA PHE A 58 15.77 7.15 4.51
C PHE A 58 16.10 8.15 5.62
N ARG A 59 16.79 7.74 6.70
CA ARG A 59 17.01 8.58 7.89
C ARG A 59 17.79 9.87 7.62
N ARG A 60 18.63 9.88 6.58
CA ARG A 60 19.43 11.06 6.19
C ARG A 60 18.66 12.01 5.27
N SER A 61 17.51 11.60 4.74
CA SER A 61 16.69 12.42 3.86
C SER A 61 15.58 13.11 4.65
N SER A 62 15.85 14.35 5.08
CA SER A 62 14.85 15.18 5.78
C SER A 62 13.58 15.37 4.95
N SER A 63 13.73 15.55 3.63
CA SER A 63 12.60 15.66 2.70
C SER A 63 11.72 14.41 2.71
N ALA A 64 12.31 13.21 2.59
CA ALA A 64 11.55 11.96 2.62
C ALA A 64 10.87 11.75 3.97
N MET A 65 11.60 11.99 5.08
CA MET A 65 11.04 11.86 6.43
C MET A 65 9.85 12.81 6.66
N ASN A 66 9.94 14.05 6.16
CA ASN A 66 8.85 15.01 6.26
C ASN A 66 7.64 14.60 5.43
N ALA A 67 7.85 14.10 4.21
CA ALA A 67 6.77 13.63 3.35
C ALA A 67 6.05 12.42 3.96
N ILE A 68 6.80 11.42 4.46
CA ILE A 68 6.25 10.23 5.12
C ILE A 68 5.41 10.64 6.33
N ARG A 69 5.96 11.46 7.24
CA ARG A 69 5.26 11.89 8.45
C ARG A 69 4.02 12.74 8.14
N SER A 70 4.09 13.62 7.14
CA SER A 70 2.94 14.43 6.71
C SER A 70 1.82 13.55 6.16
N GLY A 71 2.16 12.55 5.35
CA GLY A 71 1.19 11.57 4.84
C GLY A 71 0.53 10.77 5.96
N MET A 72 1.31 10.23 6.89
CA MET A 72 0.79 9.51 8.07
C MET A 72 -0.13 10.39 8.92
N LYS A 73 0.25 11.66 9.13
CA LYS A 73 -0.57 12.62 9.86
C LYS A 73 -1.90 12.89 9.15
N MET A 74 -1.88 13.14 7.84
CA MET A 74 -3.09 13.37 7.06
C MET A 74 -4.09 12.22 7.21
N TRP A 75 -3.64 10.97 7.16
CA TRP A 75 -4.50 9.81 7.39
C TRP A 75 -5.05 9.76 8.82
N SER A 76 -4.21 10.02 9.82
CA SER A 76 -4.61 9.99 11.24
C SER A 76 -5.61 11.09 11.61
N ASP A 77 -5.47 12.27 11.00
CA ASP A 77 -6.35 13.42 11.26
C ASP A 77 -7.76 13.23 10.65
N ASN A 78 -7.87 12.46 9.56
CA ASN A 78 -9.08 12.39 8.74
C ASN A 78 -9.76 11.01 8.75
N THR A 79 -9.17 10.01 9.40
CA THR A 79 -9.68 8.63 9.44
C THR A 79 -9.44 7.99 10.81
N CYS A 80 -9.88 6.74 11.00
CA CYS A 80 -9.54 5.95 12.18
C CYS A 80 -8.18 5.22 12.08
N ILE A 81 -7.41 5.43 11.00
CA ILE A 81 -6.10 4.78 10.81
C ILE A 81 -5.05 5.46 11.68
N THR A 82 -4.26 4.65 12.38
CA THR A 82 -3.14 5.11 13.22
C THR A 82 -1.85 4.37 12.87
N PHE A 83 -0.72 4.97 13.23
CA PHE A 83 0.62 4.47 12.88
C PHE A 83 1.42 4.24 14.15
N ARG A 84 2.04 3.06 14.28
CA ARG A 84 2.86 2.68 15.42
C ARG A 84 4.21 2.18 14.95
N GLU A 85 5.29 2.81 15.39
CA GLU A 85 6.64 2.31 15.12
C GLU A 85 6.87 0.95 15.80
N ARG A 86 7.60 0.06 15.14
CA ARG A 86 7.93 -1.29 15.62
C ARG A 86 8.86 -1.29 16.82
#